data_AF-A0A822X2E7-F1
#
_entry.id   AF-A0A822X2E7-F1
#
_cell.length_a   1.000
_cell.length_b   1.000
_cell.length_c   1.000
_cell.angle_alpha   90.00
_cell.angle_beta   90.00
_cell.angle_gamma   90.00
#
_symmetry.space_group_name_H-M   'P 1'
#
loop_
_entity.id
_entity.type
_entity.pdbx_description
1 polymer ?
#
loop_
_entity_poly.entity_id
_entity_poly.type
_entity_poly.pdbx_seq_one_letter_code
_entity_poly.pdbx_strand_id
1 'polypeptide(L)'
;MMAETSPLLLELNENDPGIFVTQSVHKQQAGFSQTSQIHKKDNHIRGQSRFCPHKRLNNAFMLHASTSPFYPLFAALDVNAKIHEGESGRRLWAECVELGIEARKAIIANCNMIKPFIPPVVAGRPWQDHPTQAIASERRFFSFEPGAKWHGFEGYAREQYFVDPCKLLLTTPGIDAETGHYTDFGIPATILAHYLRENGIVPEKCDLNSILFLLTPAESAEKLMQLVAMLGQFEQHIEDDTPLADVLPTIYQKYPVRYRDYTIRQLCQEMHDLYVSFNVKDLQKAMFRQESLPAVVMNPQDANQEYVRGNVELVRIRDAEGRIAAEGALPYPPGVLCVVPGEVWGGAVQRYFLALEEGINMLPGFSPELQGVYSEKDADGIKRLYGYVLNV
;
A
#
# COMPACT_ATOMS: atom_id res chain seq x y z
N MET A 1 -7.47 22.09 5.47
CA MET A 1 -6.30 21.20 5.38
C MET A 1 -6.01 20.67 3.98
N MET A 2 -6.95 19.96 3.32
CA MET A 2 -6.66 19.26 2.04
C MET A 2 -6.68 20.12 0.77
N ALA A 3 -7.29 21.31 0.79
CA ALA A 3 -7.50 22.11 -0.43
C ALA A 3 -6.19 22.48 -1.15
N GLU A 4 -5.14 22.79 -0.39
CA GLU A 4 -3.81 23.17 -0.91
C GLU A 4 -3.13 22.06 -1.71
N THR A 5 -3.58 20.82 -1.56
CA THR A 5 -2.98 19.66 -2.24
C THR A 5 -3.66 19.37 -3.58
N SER A 6 -4.75 20.07 -3.90
CA SER A 6 -5.50 19.83 -5.13
C SER A 6 -4.86 20.57 -6.31
N PRO A 7 -4.27 19.87 -7.28
CA PRO A 7 -3.71 20.51 -8.47
C PRO A 7 -4.80 21.18 -9.33
N LEU A 8 -6.08 20.80 -9.15
CA LEU A 8 -7.21 21.44 -9.83
C LEU A 8 -7.54 22.84 -9.27
N LEU A 9 -7.03 23.20 -8.09
CA LEU A 9 -7.25 24.52 -7.47
C LEU A 9 -6.10 25.50 -7.71
N LEU A 10 -5.03 25.08 -8.41
CA LEU A 10 -3.93 25.96 -8.77
C LEU A 10 -4.38 27.02 -9.78
N GLU A 11 -3.99 28.28 -9.57
CA GLU A 11 -4.06 29.32 -10.59
C GLU A 11 -2.87 29.15 -11.54
N LEU A 12 -3.12 29.06 -12.86
CA LEU A 12 -2.12 28.70 -13.87
C LEU A 12 -2.12 29.72 -15.01
N ASN A 13 -0.94 30.03 -15.53
CA ASN A 13 -0.72 30.91 -16.69
C ASN A 13 -0.08 30.16 -17.87
N GLU A 14 0.09 30.83 -19.01
CA GLU A 14 0.58 30.24 -20.26
C GLU A 14 1.95 29.55 -20.18
N ASN A 15 2.76 29.84 -19.16
CA ASN A 15 4.07 29.21 -18.96
C ASN A 15 3.98 27.91 -18.14
N ASP A 16 2.90 27.71 -17.38
CA ASP A 16 2.69 26.52 -16.56
C ASP A 16 2.33 25.27 -17.41
N PRO A 17 2.52 24.05 -16.88
CA PRO A 17 2.14 22.82 -17.59
C PRO A 17 0.62 22.64 -17.63
N GLY A 18 0.13 21.89 -18.63
CA GLY A 18 -1.23 21.35 -18.60
C GLY A 18 -1.35 20.26 -17.54
N ILE A 19 -2.44 20.26 -16.77
CA ILE A 19 -2.67 19.32 -15.66
C ILE A 19 -3.73 18.29 -16.06
N PHE A 20 -3.40 17.01 -15.87
CA PHE A 20 -4.35 15.91 -15.89
C PHE A 20 -4.40 15.27 -14.50
N VAL A 21 -5.60 15.05 -13.99
CA VAL A 21 -5.81 14.31 -12.73
C VAL A 21 -6.64 13.09 -13.03
N THR A 22 -6.07 11.92 -12.77
CA THR A 22 -6.80 10.65 -12.83
C THR A 22 -7.19 10.25 -11.41
N GLN A 23 -8.46 9.88 -11.21
CA GLN A 23 -8.92 9.40 -9.91
C GLN A 23 -9.87 8.23 -10.06
N SER A 24 -9.57 7.13 -9.35
CA SER A 24 -10.46 5.99 -9.23
C SER A 24 -11.57 6.31 -8.22
N VAL A 25 -12.77 6.61 -8.71
CA VAL A 25 -13.92 6.99 -7.86
C VAL A 25 -14.26 5.87 -6.88
N HIS A 26 -14.20 4.62 -7.32
CA HIS A 26 -14.51 3.45 -6.49
C HIS A 26 -13.54 3.17 -5.33
N LYS A 27 -12.38 3.84 -5.26
CA LYS A 27 -11.40 3.57 -4.19
C LYS A 27 -11.80 4.22 -2.86
N GLN A 28 -11.99 5.54 -2.86
CA GLN A 28 -12.35 6.30 -1.65
C GLN A 28 -13.40 7.37 -1.92
N GLN A 29 -14.15 7.26 -3.02
CA GLN A 29 -15.35 8.07 -3.27
C GLN A 29 -16.55 7.14 -3.50
N ALA A 30 -17.68 7.68 -3.94
CA ALA A 30 -18.92 6.92 -4.06
C ALA A 30 -19.09 6.36 -5.48
N GLY A 31 -18.51 5.18 -5.78
CA GLY A 31 -18.68 4.56 -7.09
C GLY A 31 -18.45 3.05 -7.09
N PHE A 32 -19.03 2.37 -8.09
CA PHE A 32 -18.78 0.94 -8.30
C PHE A 32 -17.38 0.67 -8.84
N SER A 33 -16.81 -0.49 -8.54
CA SER A 33 -15.55 -0.96 -9.13
C SER A 33 -15.50 -0.72 -10.65
N GLN A 34 -14.31 -0.40 -11.17
CA GLN A 34 -14.07 0.06 -12.56
C GLN A 34 -14.45 1.52 -12.86
N THR A 35 -15.14 2.24 -11.96
CA THR A 35 -15.44 3.66 -12.18
C THR A 35 -14.24 4.56 -11.85
N SER A 36 -13.91 5.48 -12.76
CA SER A 36 -12.83 6.48 -12.60
C SER A 36 -13.13 7.73 -13.42
N GLN A 37 -12.38 8.80 -13.16
CA GLN A 37 -12.50 10.07 -13.86
C GLN A 37 -11.12 10.58 -14.31
N ILE A 38 -11.11 11.30 -15.43
CA ILE A 38 -9.96 12.07 -15.92
C ILE A 38 -10.38 13.54 -15.95
N HIS A 39 -9.82 14.35 -15.06
CA HIS A 39 -9.99 15.80 -15.08
C HIS A 39 -8.88 16.44 -15.89
N LYS A 40 -9.25 17.31 -16.83
CA LYS A 40 -8.31 18.00 -17.71
C LYS A 40 -8.35 19.50 -17.45
N LYS A 41 -7.24 20.05 -16.96
CA LYS A 41 -7.03 21.48 -16.71
C LYS A 41 -5.78 21.97 -17.46
N ASP A 42 -5.97 22.32 -18.72
CA ASP A 42 -4.89 22.80 -19.62
C ASP A 42 -5.34 23.98 -20.51
N ASN A 43 -6.45 24.64 -20.18
CA ASN A 43 -6.99 25.73 -20.99
C ASN A 43 -6.08 26.98 -21.00
N HIS A 44 -5.26 27.17 -19.96
CA HIS A 44 -4.29 28.26 -19.85
C HIS A 44 -3.17 28.21 -20.90
N ILE A 45 -2.91 27.04 -21.49
CA ILE A 45 -1.95 26.87 -22.60
C ILE A 45 -2.63 26.77 -23.97
N ARG A 46 -3.92 27.09 -24.08
CA ARG A 46 -4.65 27.06 -25.36
C ARG A 46 -3.98 27.97 -26.38
N GLY A 47 -3.80 27.46 -27.60
CA GLY A 47 -3.12 28.16 -28.70
C GLY A 47 -1.64 27.78 -28.86
N GLN A 48 -1.05 27.11 -27.88
CA GLN A 48 0.32 26.60 -27.97
C GLN A 48 0.37 25.24 -28.67
N SER A 49 1.50 24.91 -29.29
CA SER A 49 1.72 23.60 -29.95
C SER A 49 1.58 22.40 -28.99
N ARG A 50 1.94 22.60 -27.71
CA ARG A 50 1.85 21.60 -26.65
C ARG A 50 0.43 21.37 -26.08
N PHE A 51 -0.55 22.19 -26.46
CA PHE A 51 -1.94 22.00 -26.01
C PHE A 51 -2.54 20.70 -26.57
N CYS A 52 -3.24 19.94 -25.73
CA CYS A 52 -3.95 18.73 -26.14
C CYS A 52 -5.45 19.04 -26.36
N PRO A 53 -5.91 19.29 -27.60
CA PRO A 53 -7.32 19.57 -27.86
C PRO A 53 -8.20 18.35 -27.57
N HIS A 54 -9.47 18.61 -27.25
CA HIS A 54 -10.47 17.56 -26.98
C HIS A 54 -10.47 16.45 -28.04
N LYS A 55 -10.41 16.78 -29.34
CA LYS A 55 -10.41 15.78 -30.42
C LYS A 55 -9.26 14.76 -30.30
N ARG A 56 -8.05 15.21 -29.91
CA ARG A 56 -6.88 14.33 -29.72
C ARG A 56 -7.03 13.48 -28.47
N LEU A 57 -7.47 14.07 -27.36
CA LEU A 57 -7.71 13.33 -26.13
C LEU A 57 -8.83 12.30 -26.28
N ASN A 58 -9.95 12.69 -26.90
CA ASN A 58 -11.09 11.81 -27.10
C ASN A 58 -10.74 10.64 -28.01
N ASN A 59 -9.86 10.84 -29.01
CA ASN A 59 -9.35 9.74 -29.82
C ASN A 59 -8.61 8.70 -28.96
N ALA A 60 -7.75 9.14 -28.03
CA ALA A 60 -7.07 8.23 -27.11
C ALA A 60 -8.05 7.55 -26.13
N PHE A 61 -9.05 8.29 -25.64
CA PHE A 61 -10.11 7.73 -24.79
C PHE A 61 -10.88 6.60 -25.51
N MET A 62 -11.25 6.82 -26.77
CA MET A 62 -11.99 5.84 -27.58
C MET A 62 -11.19 4.59 -27.94
N LEU A 63 -9.85 4.58 -27.81
CA LEU A 63 -9.04 3.36 -27.97
C LEU A 63 -9.27 2.36 -26.83
N HIS A 64 -9.61 2.85 -25.63
CA HIS A 64 -9.74 2.03 -24.43
C HIS A 64 -11.18 1.93 -23.91
N ALA A 65 -12.04 2.88 -24.28
CA ALA A 65 -13.44 2.87 -23.89
C ALA A 65 -14.22 1.79 -24.66
N SER A 66 -15.10 1.08 -23.97
CA SER A 66 -16.07 0.18 -24.61
C SER A 66 -17.08 0.98 -25.42
N THR A 67 -17.43 0.49 -26.61
CA THR A 67 -18.54 1.02 -27.42
C THR A 67 -19.92 0.71 -26.82
N SER A 68 -19.98 -0.17 -25.81
CA SER A 68 -21.18 -0.52 -25.05
C SER A 68 -20.91 -0.35 -23.54
N PRO A 69 -20.86 0.90 -23.04
CA PRO A 69 -20.64 1.14 -21.63
C PRO A 69 -21.81 0.64 -20.79
N PHE A 70 -21.53 0.22 -19.55
CA PHE A 70 -22.59 -0.16 -18.61
C PHE A 70 -23.17 1.09 -17.92
N TYR A 71 -24.39 1.46 -18.28
CA TYR A 71 -24.99 2.75 -17.89
C TYR A 71 -25.09 2.97 -16.36
N PRO A 72 -25.36 1.95 -15.53
CA PRO A 72 -25.30 2.11 -14.08
C PRO A 72 -23.93 2.56 -13.53
N LEU A 73 -22.80 2.21 -14.18
CA LEU A 73 -21.49 2.75 -13.78
C LEU A 73 -21.40 4.25 -14.05
N PHE A 74 -21.96 4.71 -15.17
CA PHE A 74 -22.03 6.14 -15.48
C PHE A 74 -22.94 6.90 -14.51
N ALA A 75 -24.10 6.33 -14.17
CA ALA A 75 -24.99 6.91 -13.17
C ALA A 75 -24.32 7.01 -11.80
N ALA A 76 -23.51 6.01 -11.40
CA ALA A 76 -22.73 6.08 -10.16
C ALA A 76 -21.73 7.25 -10.17
N LEU A 77 -21.05 7.50 -11.30
CA LEU A 77 -20.14 8.64 -11.45
C LEU A 77 -20.86 9.99 -11.37
N ASP A 78 -22.08 10.08 -11.91
CA ASP A 78 -22.91 11.30 -11.86
C ASP A 78 -23.40 11.58 -10.43
N VAL A 79 -23.96 10.57 -9.77
CA VAL A 79 -24.39 10.67 -8.37
C VAL A 79 -23.21 10.98 -7.45
N ASN A 80 -22.03 10.40 -7.69
CA ASN A 80 -20.81 10.73 -6.96
C ASN A 80 -20.50 12.24 -7.01
N ALA A 81 -20.58 12.84 -8.20
CA ALA A 81 -20.33 14.27 -8.35
C ALA A 81 -21.32 15.09 -7.52
N LYS A 82 -22.60 14.68 -7.50
CA LYS A 82 -23.63 15.36 -6.71
C LYS A 82 -23.45 15.18 -5.19
N ILE A 83 -23.05 13.99 -4.73
CA ILE A 83 -22.75 13.71 -3.31
C ILE A 83 -21.67 14.66 -2.78
N HIS A 84 -20.66 14.94 -3.61
CA HIS A 84 -19.51 15.76 -3.22
C HIS A 84 -19.69 17.26 -3.51
N GLU A 85 -20.82 17.66 -4.11
CA GLU A 85 -21.08 19.06 -4.45
C GLU A 85 -21.44 19.89 -3.20
N GLY A 86 -20.85 21.09 -3.11
CA GLY A 86 -21.20 22.10 -2.11
C GLY A 86 -20.81 21.76 -0.67
N GLU A 87 -21.43 22.47 0.27
CA GLU A 87 -21.08 22.37 1.70
C GLU A 87 -21.50 21.04 2.32
N SER A 88 -22.56 20.40 1.82
CA SER A 88 -22.99 19.08 2.32
C SER A 88 -21.92 18.00 2.06
N GLY A 89 -21.34 17.97 0.87
CA GLY A 89 -20.24 17.05 0.55
C GLY A 89 -18.99 17.29 1.40
N ARG A 90 -18.66 18.58 1.65
CA ARG A 90 -17.55 18.95 2.54
C ARG A 90 -17.79 18.51 3.98
N ARG A 91 -19.02 18.66 4.48
CA ARG A 91 -19.43 18.23 5.82
C ARG A 91 -19.31 16.72 6.00
N LEU A 92 -19.75 15.92 5.04
CA LEU A 92 -19.61 14.45 5.08
C LEU A 92 -18.15 14.02 5.30
N TRP A 93 -17.21 14.67 4.62
CA TRP A 93 -15.78 14.40 4.79
C TRP A 93 -15.21 14.96 6.10
N ALA A 94 -15.67 16.12 6.57
CA ALA A 94 -15.28 16.64 7.87
C ALA A 94 -15.67 15.68 9.00
N GLU A 95 -16.92 15.17 8.98
CA GLU A 95 -17.41 14.17 9.93
C GLU A 95 -16.59 12.86 9.85
N CYS A 96 -16.26 12.40 8.64
CA CYS A 96 -15.38 11.23 8.43
C CYS A 96 -13.98 11.43 9.05
N VAL A 97 -13.39 12.62 8.89
CA VAL A 97 -12.08 12.94 9.47
C VAL A 97 -12.14 12.95 11.00
N GLU A 98 -13.16 13.58 11.58
CA GLU A 98 -13.38 13.58 13.04
C GLU A 98 -13.54 12.16 13.58
N LEU A 99 -14.33 11.34 12.89
CA LEU A 99 -14.54 9.95 13.25
C LEU A 99 -13.22 9.14 13.20
N GLY A 100 -12.41 9.34 12.16
CA GLY A 100 -11.07 8.75 12.07
C GLY A 100 -10.13 9.20 13.19
N ILE A 101 -10.23 10.46 13.63
CA ILE A 101 -9.46 10.98 14.77
C ILE A 101 -9.87 10.30 16.07
N GLU A 102 -11.18 10.19 16.35
CA GLU A 102 -11.67 9.50 17.55
C GLU A 102 -11.26 8.02 17.56
N ALA A 103 -11.30 7.34 16.41
CA ALA A 103 -10.80 5.97 16.31
C ALA A 103 -9.31 5.86 16.65
N ARG A 104 -8.47 6.80 16.20
CA ARG A 104 -7.04 6.82 16.57
C ARG A 104 -6.84 7.03 18.07
N LYS A 105 -7.62 7.92 18.69
CA LYS A 105 -7.58 8.15 20.15
C LYS A 105 -7.98 6.89 20.90
N ALA A 106 -9.05 6.23 20.47
CA ALA A 106 -9.51 4.97 21.05
C ALA A 106 -8.46 3.86 20.92
N ILE A 107 -7.79 3.73 19.76
CA ILE A 107 -6.68 2.78 19.60
C ILE A 107 -5.53 3.11 20.55
N ILE A 108 -5.12 4.37 20.66
CA ILE A 108 -4.06 4.78 21.59
C ILE A 108 -4.40 4.44 23.04
N ALA A 109 -5.67 4.59 23.43
CA ALA A 109 -6.15 4.34 24.77
C ALA A 109 -6.32 2.85 25.12
N ASN A 110 -6.59 1.99 24.14
CA ASN A 110 -6.93 0.58 24.36
C ASN A 110 -5.88 -0.42 23.84
N CYS A 111 -4.88 0.04 23.07
CA CYS A 111 -3.85 -0.80 22.46
C CYS A 111 -2.45 -0.30 22.86
N ASN A 112 -1.57 -1.22 23.27
CA ASN A 112 -0.19 -0.99 23.67
C ASN A 112 0.82 -1.24 22.55
N MET A 113 0.54 -2.18 21.66
CA MET A 113 1.46 -2.67 20.62
C MET A 113 1.14 -2.07 19.25
N ILE A 114 -0.14 -2.00 18.89
CA ILE A 114 -0.65 -1.52 17.61
C ILE A 114 -0.92 -0.02 17.73
N LYS A 115 -0.23 0.79 16.93
CA LYS A 115 -0.29 2.26 17.04
C LYS A 115 -0.66 2.92 15.73
N PRO A 116 -1.46 4.00 15.74
CA PRO A 116 -1.72 4.78 14.54
C PRO A 116 -0.43 5.47 14.06
N PHE A 117 -0.20 5.50 12.75
CA PHE A 117 0.95 6.16 12.13
C PHE A 117 0.71 7.68 12.04
N ILE A 118 0.97 8.38 13.13
CA ILE A 118 0.80 9.82 13.31
C ILE A 118 1.92 10.38 14.20
N PRO A 119 2.17 11.70 14.21
CA PRO A 119 3.10 12.30 15.16
C PRO A 119 2.72 11.96 16.62
N PRO A 120 3.65 11.48 17.46
CA PRO A 120 3.34 11.13 18.84
C PRO A 120 3.05 12.36 19.72
N VAL A 121 3.73 13.47 19.44
CA VAL A 121 3.63 14.73 20.20
C VAL A 121 3.48 15.89 19.23
N VAL A 122 2.54 16.78 19.49
CA VAL A 122 2.31 18.02 18.73
C VAL A 122 2.22 19.18 19.71
N ALA A 123 3.00 20.24 19.48
CA ALA A 123 3.07 21.41 20.36
C ALA A 123 3.31 21.06 21.85
N GLY A 124 4.21 20.10 22.11
CA GLY A 124 4.63 19.70 23.46
C GLY A 124 3.62 18.84 24.23
N ARG A 125 2.53 18.39 23.62
CA ARG A 125 1.55 17.48 24.23
C ARG A 125 1.29 16.25 23.35
N PRO A 126 0.94 15.08 23.93
CA PRO A 126 0.51 13.92 23.18
C PRO A 126 -0.61 14.25 22.18
N TRP A 127 -0.57 13.64 21.01
CA TRP A 127 -1.50 13.95 19.91
C TRP A 127 -2.97 13.80 20.31
N GLN A 128 -3.30 12.73 21.05
CA GLN A 128 -4.65 12.39 21.49
C GLN A 128 -5.23 13.38 22.51
N ASP A 129 -4.40 14.18 23.17
CA ASP A 129 -4.84 15.13 24.20
C ASP A 129 -5.37 16.45 23.61
N HIS A 130 -5.22 16.65 22.30
CA HIS A 130 -5.77 17.84 21.63
C HIS A 130 -7.25 17.65 21.25
N PRO A 131 -8.05 18.73 21.25
CA PRO A 131 -9.44 18.66 20.82
C PRO A 131 -9.57 18.16 19.38
N THR A 132 -10.52 17.26 19.12
CA THR A 132 -10.71 16.63 17.81
C THR A 132 -10.95 17.64 16.69
N GLN A 133 -11.69 18.71 16.98
CA GLN A 133 -11.92 19.81 16.05
C GLN A 133 -10.63 20.56 15.65
N ALA A 134 -9.69 20.72 16.60
CA ALA A 134 -8.39 21.32 16.29
C ALA A 134 -7.56 20.38 15.40
N ILE A 135 -7.55 19.09 15.73
CA ILE A 135 -6.87 18.06 14.92
C ILE A 135 -7.43 18.02 13.49
N ALA A 136 -8.75 18.04 13.32
CA ALA A 136 -9.42 17.96 12.03
C ALA A 136 -9.15 19.18 11.13
N SER A 137 -8.91 20.35 11.71
CA SER A 137 -8.75 21.61 10.99
C SER A 137 -7.29 21.97 10.70
N GLU A 138 -6.35 21.54 11.54
CA GLU A 138 -4.96 21.97 11.48
C GLU A 138 -4.00 20.90 10.90
N ARG A 139 -3.28 21.26 9.83
CA ARG A 139 -2.37 20.35 9.12
C ARG A 139 -1.23 19.78 9.97
N ARG A 140 -0.75 20.54 10.96
CA ARG A 140 0.37 20.16 11.84
C ARG A 140 0.19 18.82 12.56
N PHE A 141 -1.06 18.36 12.75
CA PHE A 141 -1.35 17.07 13.39
C PHE A 141 -1.10 15.87 12.49
N PHE A 142 -0.86 16.11 11.20
CA PHE A 142 -0.59 15.10 10.19
C PHE A 142 0.71 15.35 9.44
N SER A 143 1.39 16.49 9.64
CA SER A 143 2.62 16.84 8.92
C SER A 143 3.77 15.87 9.17
N PHE A 144 4.54 15.59 8.13
CA PHE A 144 5.86 14.96 8.24
C PHE A 144 6.92 16.05 8.43
N GLU A 145 7.27 16.35 9.68
CA GLU A 145 8.30 17.35 9.99
C GLU A 145 9.71 16.80 9.62
N PRO A 146 10.53 17.56 8.88
CA PRO A 146 11.86 17.09 8.48
C PRO A 146 12.71 16.60 9.65
N GLY A 147 13.26 15.40 9.52
CA GLY A 147 14.11 14.78 10.55
C GLY A 147 13.35 14.23 11.76
N ALA A 148 12.02 14.31 11.80
CA ALA A 148 11.25 13.66 12.85
C ALA A 148 11.38 12.13 12.70
N LYS A 149 11.76 11.48 13.80
CA LYS A 149 12.14 10.06 13.73
C LYS A 149 10.95 9.11 13.58
N TRP A 150 9.81 9.45 14.18
CA TRP A 150 8.61 8.59 14.20
C TRP A 150 8.15 8.07 12.83
N HIS A 151 8.42 8.81 11.74
CA HIS A 151 7.99 8.43 10.40
C HIS A 151 9.08 7.74 9.55
N GLY A 152 10.35 7.71 9.98
CA GLY A 152 11.44 7.03 9.28
C GLY A 152 11.83 7.56 7.88
N PHE A 153 11.09 8.52 7.31
CA PHE A 153 11.41 9.12 6.01
C PHE A 153 12.59 10.11 6.06
N GLU A 154 13.62 9.81 5.28
CA GLU A 154 14.76 10.70 5.00
C GLU A 154 14.49 11.56 3.76
N GLY A 155 14.96 12.82 3.78
CA GLY A 155 14.92 13.71 2.60
C GLY A 155 13.63 14.48 2.39
N TYR A 156 12.70 14.48 3.36
CA TYR A 156 11.48 15.28 3.29
C TYR A 156 11.75 16.74 3.65
N ALA A 157 11.15 17.66 2.89
CA ALA A 157 11.13 19.08 3.18
C ALA A 157 9.89 19.47 4.00
N ARG A 158 9.98 20.61 4.68
CA ARG A 158 8.87 21.15 5.49
C ARG A 158 7.66 21.43 4.58
N GLU A 159 6.46 21.12 5.08
CA GLU A 159 5.18 21.34 4.40
C GLU A 159 5.02 20.62 3.05
N GLN A 160 5.95 19.73 2.71
CA GLN A 160 5.92 18.95 1.47
C GLN A 160 4.93 17.78 1.54
N TYR A 161 4.90 17.08 2.67
CA TYR A 161 4.10 15.86 2.86
C TYR A 161 3.36 15.89 4.20
N PHE A 162 2.26 15.16 4.28
CA PHE A 162 1.49 14.93 5.50
C PHE A 162 0.72 13.61 5.37
N VAL A 163 0.33 13.03 6.50
CA VAL A 163 -0.50 11.83 6.60
C VAL A 163 -1.91 12.14 6.09
N ASP A 164 -2.42 11.33 5.18
CA ASP A 164 -3.81 11.41 4.76
C ASP A 164 -4.72 11.02 5.94
N PRO A 165 -5.56 11.93 6.47
CA PRO A 165 -6.39 11.65 7.64
C PRO A 165 -7.40 10.51 7.39
N CYS A 166 -7.81 10.31 6.13
CA CYS A 166 -8.76 9.29 5.72
C CYS A 166 -8.11 7.93 5.43
N LYS A 167 -6.80 7.79 5.71
CA LYS A 167 -6.08 6.52 5.70
C LYS A 167 -5.73 6.13 7.13
N LEU A 168 -6.51 5.24 7.73
CA LEU A 168 -6.23 4.68 9.05
C LEU A 168 -5.11 3.64 8.93
N LEU A 169 -3.88 4.15 8.79
CA LEU A 169 -2.66 3.36 8.81
C LEU A 169 -2.25 3.10 10.27
N LEU A 170 -2.08 1.83 10.60
CA LEU A 170 -1.58 1.36 11.88
C LEU A 170 -0.24 0.65 11.67
N THR A 171 0.61 0.70 12.68
CA THR A 171 1.91 0.02 12.76
C THR A 171 1.85 -1.06 13.82
N THR A 172 2.59 -2.14 13.59
CA THR A 172 2.77 -3.26 14.52
C THR A 172 4.24 -3.34 14.97
N PRO A 173 4.54 -3.94 16.13
CA PRO A 173 5.92 -4.11 16.60
C PRO A 173 6.81 -4.85 15.60
N GLY A 174 8.13 -4.63 15.67
CA GLY A 174 9.13 -5.30 14.84
C GLY A 174 10.20 -4.34 14.31
N ILE A 175 9.90 -3.05 14.21
CA ILE A 175 10.85 -2.02 13.79
C ILE A 175 10.77 -0.87 14.79
N ASP A 176 11.91 -0.50 15.36
CA ASP A 176 12.01 0.65 16.23
C ASP A 176 12.03 1.94 15.39
N ALA A 177 11.06 2.82 15.61
CA ALA A 177 10.92 4.04 14.81
C ALA A 177 12.04 5.07 15.08
N GLU A 178 12.70 5.03 16.24
CA GLU A 178 13.75 5.99 16.61
C GLU A 178 15.09 5.68 15.96
N THR A 179 15.42 4.39 15.86
CA THR A 179 16.69 3.87 15.34
C THR A 179 16.56 3.33 13.92
N GLY A 180 15.34 2.95 13.51
CA GLY A 180 15.06 2.26 12.25
C GLY A 180 15.50 0.80 12.26
N HIS A 181 16.00 0.26 13.38
CA HIS A 181 16.46 -1.12 13.48
C HIS A 181 15.31 -2.08 13.80
N TYR A 182 15.52 -3.36 13.47
CA TYR A 182 14.61 -4.40 13.93
C TYR A 182 14.68 -4.54 15.46
N THR A 183 13.53 -4.77 16.08
CA THR A 183 13.44 -5.12 17.51
C THR A 183 13.60 -6.63 17.70
N ASP A 184 13.83 -7.08 18.94
CA ASP A 184 14.00 -8.51 19.23
C ASP A 184 12.74 -9.34 18.94
N PHE A 185 11.55 -8.76 19.21
CA PHE A 185 10.26 -9.35 18.90
C PHE A 185 9.51 -8.47 17.90
N GLY A 186 8.77 -9.08 16.98
CA GLY A 186 7.94 -8.39 16.01
C GLY A 186 6.61 -9.10 15.78
N ILE A 187 5.61 -8.34 15.36
CA ILE A 187 4.29 -8.83 14.97
C ILE A 187 4.10 -8.48 13.49
N PRO A 188 4.37 -9.41 12.57
CA PRO A 188 4.08 -9.20 11.16
C PRO A 188 2.60 -8.87 10.92
N ALA A 189 2.33 -7.80 10.19
CA ALA A 189 0.98 -7.27 9.98
C ALA A 189 0.06 -8.25 9.22
N THR A 190 0.62 -9.19 8.46
CA THR A 190 -0.13 -10.27 7.82
C THR A 190 -0.85 -11.17 8.83
N ILE A 191 -0.23 -11.46 9.99
CA ILE A 191 -0.84 -12.27 11.04
C ILE A 191 -2.07 -11.56 11.61
N LEU A 192 -1.93 -10.26 11.92
CA LEU A 192 -3.05 -9.41 12.33
C LEU A 192 -4.14 -9.34 11.25
N ALA A 193 -3.76 -9.21 9.97
CA ALA A 193 -4.71 -9.17 8.87
C ALA A 193 -5.51 -10.48 8.75
N HIS A 194 -4.87 -11.64 8.94
CA HIS A 194 -5.56 -12.93 8.97
C HIS A 194 -6.53 -13.02 10.15
N TYR A 195 -6.10 -12.62 11.35
CA TYR A 195 -6.96 -12.61 12.54
C TYR A 195 -8.20 -11.74 12.33
N LEU A 196 -8.03 -10.51 11.81
CA LEU A 196 -9.13 -9.60 11.55
C LEU A 196 -10.10 -10.16 10.50
N ARG A 197 -9.60 -10.78 9.41
CA ARG A 197 -10.46 -11.38 8.37
C ARG A 197 -11.28 -12.53 8.91
N GLU A 198 -10.70 -13.39 9.75
CA GLU A 198 -11.43 -14.49 10.40
C GLU A 198 -12.52 -13.97 11.36
N ASN A 199 -12.36 -12.73 11.86
CA ASN A 199 -13.34 -12.02 12.70
C ASN A 199 -14.19 -11.00 11.92
N GLY A 200 -14.29 -11.13 10.59
CA GLY A 200 -15.21 -10.35 9.76
C GLY A 200 -14.77 -8.92 9.44
N ILE A 201 -13.52 -8.55 9.73
CA ILE A 201 -12.94 -7.24 9.42
C ILE A 201 -11.90 -7.40 8.31
N VAL A 202 -12.16 -6.78 7.15
CA VAL A 202 -11.26 -6.85 6.01
C VAL A 202 -10.40 -5.58 5.94
N PRO A 203 -9.09 -5.64 6.22
CA PRO A 203 -8.19 -4.53 5.94
C PRO A 203 -8.02 -4.34 4.43
N GLU A 204 -7.70 -3.11 4.00
CA GLU A 204 -7.42 -2.81 2.59
C GLU A 204 -6.13 -3.50 2.15
N LYS A 205 -5.07 -3.30 2.92
CA LYS A 205 -3.77 -3.94 2.71
C LYS A 205 -3.00 -4.07 4.01
N CYS A 206 -2.05 -4.99 4.00
CA CYS A 206 -1.00 -5.08 5.00
C CYS A 206 0.36 -5.18 4.29
N ASP A 207 1.33 -4.44 4.80
CA ASP A 207 2.73 -4.57 4.40
C ASP A 207 3.44 -5.44 5.48
N LEU A 208 4.74 -5.24 5.73
CA LEU A 208 5.47 -6.06 6.72
C LEU A 208 5.01 -5.81 8.16
N ASN A 209 5.06 -4.55 8.62
CA ASN A 209 4.73 -4.13 9.99
C ASN A 209 3.70 -2.98 10.00
N SER A 210 2.85 -2.91 8.96
CA SER A 210 1.77 -1.93 8.90
C SER A 210 0.53 -2.50 8.23
N ILE A 211 -0.63 -2.05 8.68
CA ILE A 211 -1.95 -2.44 8.19
C ILE A 211 -2.80 -1.19 7.93
N LEU A 212 -3.56 -1.18 6.85
CA LEU A 212 -4.30 -0.02 6.37
C LEU A 212 -5.80 -0.29 6.30
N PHE A 213 -6.59 0.66 6.80
CA PHE A 213 -8.03 0.76 6.55
C PHE A 213 -8.35 2.08 5.85
N LEU A 214 -9.21 2.01 4.83
CA LEU A 214 -9.67 3.19 4.10
C LEU A 214 -10.91 3.75 4.78
N LEU A 215 -10.89 5.04 5.09
CA LEU A 215 -12.03 5.74 5.64
C LEU A 215 -12.74 6.51 4.52
N THR A 216 -14.07 6.44 4.54
CA THR A 216 -14.98 7.21 3.69
C THR A 216 -16.17 7.67 4.54
N PRO A 217 -17.03 8.57 4.05
CA PRO A 217 -18.25 8.93 4.77
C PRO A 217 -19.26 7.78 4.99
N ALA A 218 -18.97 6.56 4.52
CA ALA A 218 -19.76 5.36 4.82
C ALA A 218 -19.40 4.72 6.19
N GLU A 219 -18.34 5.18 6.84
CA GLU A 219 -17.92 4.65 8.15
C GLU A 219 -18.83 5.12 9.29
N SER A 220 -18.91 4.34 10.37
CA SER A 220 -19.64 4.68 11.59
C SER A 220 -18.80 4.46 12.84
N ALA A 221 -19.19 5.09 13.95
CA ALA A 221 -18.53 4.94 15.24
C ALA A 221 -18.55 3.49 15.73
N GLU A 222 -19.68 2.80 15.57
CA GLU A 222 -19.84 1.41 15.97
C GLU A 222 -18.87 0.49 15.24
N LYS A 223 -18.74 0.67 13.91
CA LYS A 223 -17.82 -0.12 13.08
C LYS A 223 -16.36 0.09 13.49
N LEU A 224 -15.97 1.33 13.77
CA LEU A 224 -14.60 1.64 14.20
C LEU A 224 -14.33 1.16 15.63
N MET A 225 -15.30 1.25 16.54
CA MET A 225 -15.16 0.69 17.89
C MET A 225 -15.07 -0.83 17.88
N GLN A 226 -15.76 -1.51 16.96
CA GLN A 226 -15.58 -2.94 16.74
C GLN A 226 -14.14 -3.26 16.29
N LEU A 227 -13.57 -2.46 15.38
CA LEU A 227 -12.16 -2.59 15.02
C LEU A 227 -11.25 -2.40 16.25
N VAL A 228 -11.44 -1.35 17.05
CA VAL A 228 -10.63 -1.13 18.26
C VAL A 228 -10.72 -2.32 19.22
N ALA A 229 -11.91 -2.87 19.45
CA ALA A 229 -12.10 -4.03 20.31
C ALA A 229 -11.34 -5.26 19.80
N MET A 230 -11.37 -5.53 18.49
CA MET A 230 -10.62 -6.64 17.88
C MET A 230 -9.11 -6.44 17.95
N LEU A 231 -8.63 -5.19 17.81
CA LEU A 231 -7.20 -4.88 17.98
C LEU A 231 -6.74 -5.15 19.42
N GLY A 232 -7.52 -4.69 20.41
CA GLY A 232 -7.23 -4.97 21.83
C GLY A 232 -7.28 -6.46 22.17
N GLN A 233 -8.25 -7.20 21.63
CA GLN A 233 -8.33 -8.66 21.81
C GLN A 233 -7.13 -9.38 21.17
N PHE A 234 -6.69 -8.94 19.99
CA PHE A 234 -5.49 -9.50 19.36
C PHE A 234 -4.24 -9.29 20.21
N GLU A 235 -4.07 -8.10 20.81
CA GLU A 235 -2.95 -7.86 21.73
C GLU A 235 -3.02 -8.76 22.96
N GLN A 236 -4.21 -8.96 23.53
CA GLN A 236 -4.39 -9.90 24.64
C GLN A 236 -3.94 -11.32 24.25
N HIS A 237 -4.27 -11.78 23.04
CA HIS A 237 -3.78 -13.08 22.54
C HIS A 237 -2.26 -13.15 22.45
N ILE A 238 -1.61 -12.05 22.05
CA ILE A 238 -0.15 -11.95 22.01
C ILE A 238 0.44 -11.98 23.42
N GLU A 239 -0.15 -11.24 24.37
CA GLU A 239 0.31 -11.19 25.76
C GLU A 239 0.18 -12.56 26.46
N ASP A 240 -0.94 -13.25 26.25
CA ASP A 240 -1.22 -14.57 26.82
C ASP A 240 -0.51 -15.72 26.10
N ASP A 241 0.17 -15.42 24.99
CA ASP A 241 0.77 -16.38 24.05
C ASP A 241 -0.20 -17.52 23.68
N THR A 242 -1.41 -17.13 23.27
CA THR A 242 -2.51 -18.06 23.00
C THR A 242 -2.12 -19.09 21.92
N PRO A 243 -2.59 -20.36 22.02
CA PRO A 243 -2.41 -21.35 20.96
C PRO A 243 -2.86 -20.84 19.59
N LEU A 244 -2.06 -21.08 18.55
CA LEU A 244 -2.33 -20.60 17.20
C LEU A 244 -3.64 -21.16 16.63
N ALA A 245 -4.03 -22.37 17.05
CA ALA A 245 -5.30 -22.99 16.68
C ALA A 245 -6.53 -22.19 17.14
N ASP A 246 -6.40 -21.43 18.23
CA ASP A 246 -7.49 -20.60 18.76
C ASP A 246 -7.50 -19.21 18.13
N VAL A 247 -6.32 -18.66 17.79
CA VAL A 247 -6.18 -17.32 17.19
C VAL A 247 -6.43 -17.33 15.68
N LEU A 248 -5.89 -18.32 14.95
CA LEU A 248 -6.00 -18.47 13.49
C LEU A 248 -6.47 -19.89 13.12
N PRO A 249 -7.70 -20.28 13.48
CA PRO A 249 -8.22 -21.64 13.27
C PRO A 249 -8.21 -22.04 11.80
N THR A 250 -8.48 -21.11 10.87
CA THR A 250 -8.52 -21.43 9.43
C THR A 250 -7.13 -21.80 8.90
N ILE A 251 -6.09 -21.07 9.31
CA ILE A 251 -4.71 -21.38 8.93
C ILE A 251 -4.25 -22.69 9.55
N TYR A 252 -4.55 -22.90 10.84
CA TYR A 252 -4.21 -24.13 11.53
C TYR A 252 -4.85 -25.36 10.88
N GLN A 253 -6.15 -25.33 10.59
CA GLN A 253 -6.86 -26.44 9.94
C GLN A 253 -6.32 -26.77 8.54
N LYS A 254 -5.83 -25.76 7.81
CA LYS A 254 -5.23 -25.95 6.49
C LYS A 254 -3.83 -26.56 6.56
N TYR A 255 -3.07 -26.27 7.61
CA TYR A 255 -1.69 -26.73 7.79
C TYR A 255 -1.43 -27.33 9.19
N PRO A 256 -2.20 -28.34 9.63
CA PRO A 256 -2.21 -28.79 11.03
C PRO A 256 -0.94 -29.52 11.44
N VAL A 257 -0.18 -30.06 10.49
CA VAL A 257 1.12 -30.68 10.76
C VAL A 257 2.21 -29.62 10.96
N ARG A 258 2.19 -28.56 10.14
CA ARG A 258 3.21 -27.49 10.16
C ARG A 258 3.09 -26.61 11.40
N TYR A 259 1.87 -26.34 11.82
CA TYR A 259 1.56 -25.45 12.93
C TYR A 259 1.07 -26.19 14.19
N ARG A 260 1.36 -27.49 14.28
CA ARG A 260 1.02 -28.29 15.46
C ARG A 260 1.70 -27.71 16.70
N ASP A 261 0.92 -27.49 17.75
CA ASP A 261 1.38 -26.98 19.05
C ASP A 261 2.04 -25.58 18.98
N TYR A 262 1.86 -24.83 17.89
CA TYR A 262 2.33 -23.45 17.79
C TYR A 262 1.51 -22.53 18.69
N THR A 263 2.18 -21.54 19.27
CA THR A 263 1.55 -20.35 19.84
C THR A 263 1.63 -19.17 18.88
N ILE A 264 0.81 -18.14 19.12
CA ILE A 264 0.83 -16.94 18.29
C ILE A 264 2.17 -16.21 18.34
N ARG A 265 2.85 -16.13 19.50
CA ARG A 265 4.16 -15.46 19.57
C ARG A 265 5.24 -16.26 18.86
N GLN A 266 5.17 -17.59 18.89
CA GLN A 266 6.11 -18.43 18.14
C GLN A 266 6.02 -18.15 16.64
N LEU A 267 4.81 -18.08 16.09
CA LEU A 267 4.61 -17.74 14.68
C LEU A 267 5.08 -16.30 14.36
N CYS A 268 4.72 -15.34 15.21
CA CYS A 268 5.16 -13.96 15.06
C CYS A 268 6.69 -13.84 15.05
N GLN A 269 7.37 -14.48 15.99
CA GLN A 269 8.83 -14.47 16.09
C GLN A 269 9.48 -15.17 14.89
N GLU A 270 9.00 -16.35 14.48
CA GLU A 270 9.57 -17.08 13.35
C GLU A 270 9.51 -16.25 12.05
N MET A 271 8.38 -15.61 11.79
CA MET A 271 8.22 -14.76 10.60
C MET A 271 9.00 -13.45 10.71
N HIS A 272 9.11 -12.88 11.91
CA HIS A 272 9.95 -11.72 12.17
C HIS A 272 11.44 -12.03 11.93
N ASP A 273 11.94 -13.13 12.49
CA ASP A 273 13.32 -13.59 12.34
C ASP A 273 13.67 -13.85 10.87
N LEU A 274 12.73 -14.40 10.09
CA LEU A 274 12.90 -14.55 8.65
C LEU A 274 13.15 -13.19 7.99
N TYR A 275 12.31 -12.19 8.25
CA TYR A 275 12.49 -10.85 7.67
C TYR A 275 13.79 -10.16 8.13
N VAL A 276 14.19 -10.38 9.38
CA VAL A 276 15.47 -9.90 9.92
C VAL A 276 16.65 -10.56 9.20
N SER A 277 16.61 -11.88 9.00
CA SER A 277 17.71 -12.66 8.40
C SER A 277 18.05 -12.23 6.97
N PHE A 278 17.04 -11.80 6.21
CA PHE A 278 17.21 -11.28 4.85
C PHE A 278 17.33 -9.74 4.80
N ASN A 279 17.25 -9.07 5.94
CA ASN A 279 17.24 -7.62 6.06
C ASN A 279 16.21 -6.96 5.11
N VAL A 280 15.00 -7.50 5.10
CA VAL A 280 13.95 -7.21 4.11
C VAL A 280 13.60 -5.72 4.04
N LYS A 281 13.62 -5.01 5.16
CA LYS A 281 13.36 -3.56 5.27
C LYS A 281 14.39 -2.74 4.49
N ASP A 282 15.68 -3.09 4.61
CA ASP A 282 16.73 -2.38 3.89
C ASP A 282 16.72 -2.74 2.40
N LEU A 283 16.36 -3.97 2.04
CA LEU A 283 16.12 -4.35 0.63
C LEU A 283 14.99 -3.51 0.04
N GLN A 284 13.85 -3.38 0.75
CA GLN A 284 12.74 -2.52 0.31
C GLN A 284 13.17 -1.07 0.14
N LYS A 285 13.96 -0.51 1.06
CA LYS A 285 14.51 0.84 0.90
C LYS A 285 15.38 0.93 -0.35
N ALA A 286 16.32 -0.01 -0.52
CA ALA A 286 17.27 0.00 -1.64
C ALA A 286 16.60 -0.14 -3.02
N MET A 287 15.54 -0.95 -3.15
CA MET A 287 14.82 -1.13 -4.43
C MET A 287 14.31 0.18 -5.05
N PHE A 288 14.10 1.23 -4.23
CA PHE A 288 13.59 2.52 -4.68
C PHE A 288 14.59 3.67 -4.49
N ARG A 289 15.89 3.36 -4.33
CA ARG A 289 16.96 4.37 -4.35
C ARG A 289 17.62 4.39 -5.71
N GLN A 290 17.86 5.59 -6.23
CA GLN A 290 18.46 5.82 -7.55
C GLN A 290 19.76 5.02 -7.75
N GLU A 291 20.59 4.90 -6.71
CA GLU A 291 21.86 4.16 -6.73
C GLU A 291 21.71 2.63 -6.88
N SER A 292 20.52 2.09 -6.62
CA SER A 292 20.21 0.66 -6.61
C SER A 292 19.09 0.28 -7.59
N LEU A 293 18.59 1.24 -8.38
CA LEU A 293 17.61 0.95 -9.42
C LEU A 293 18.20 -0.04 -10.45
N PRO A 294 17.40 -1.01 -10.93
CA PRO A 294 17.80 -1.86 -12.04
C PRO A 294 18.26 -1.04 -13.26
N ALA A 295 19.27 -1.54 -13.98
CA ALA A 295 19.76 -0.86 -15.17
C ALA A 295 18.76 -1.03 -16.32
N VAL A 296 18.30 0.08 -16.91
CA VAL A 296 17.46 0.08 -18.12
C VAL A 296 18.35 -0.11 -19.34
N VAL A 297 18.29 -1.28 -19.98
CA VAL A 297 19.09 -1.60 -21.17
C VAL A 297 18.25 -1.73 -22.43
N MET A 298 16.94 -1.85 -22.29
CA MET A 298 15.99 -1.89 -23.40
C MET A 298 14.76 -1.02 -23.06
N ASN A 299 14.20 -0.37 -24.07
CA ASN A 299 12.95 0.35 -23.92
C ASN A 299 11.81 -0.65 -23.58
N PRO A 300 10.90 -0.35 -22.63
CA PRO A 300 9.86 -1.31 -22.22
C PRO A 300 8.92 -1.76 -23.35
N GLN A 301 8.66 -0.91 -24.34
CA GLN A 301 7.84 -1.29 -25.50
C GLN A 301 8.57 -2.29 -26.39
N ASP A 302 9.88 -2.15 -26.57
CA ASP A 302 10.70 -3.10 -27.33
C ASP A 302 10.82 -4.44 -26.58
N ALA A 303 11.02 -4.41 -25.26
CA ALA A 303 11.00 -5.62 -24.43
C ALA A 303 9.67 -6.37 -24.53
N ASN A 304 8.55 -5.63 -24.51
CA ASN A 304 7.22 -6.21 -24.72
C ASN A 304 7.04 -6.78 -26.13
N GLN A 305 7.62 -6.17 -27.17
CA GLN A 305 7.59 -6.75 -28.52
C GLN A 305 8.35 -8.08 -28.58
N GLU A 306 9.52 -8.17 -27.94
CA GLU A 306 10.29 -9.42 -27.86
C GLU A 306 9.53 -10.50 -27.07
N TYR A 307 8.88 -10.12 -25.96
CA TYR A 307 7.98 -11.02 -25.23
C TYR A 307 6.85 -11.56 -26.10
N VAL A 308 6.14 -10.69 -26.84
CA VAL A 308 5.06 -11.09 -27.75
C VAL A 308 5.56 -11.97 -28.91
N ARG A 309 6.80 -11.76 -29.36
CA ARG A 309 7.46 -12.62 -30.37
C ARG A 309 7.83 -14.00 -29.83
N GLY A 310 7.79 -14.20 -28.51
CA GLY A 310 8.24 -15.42 -27.86
C GLY A 310 9.76 -15.53 -27.74
N ASN A 311 10.49 -14.42 -27.89
CA ASN A 311 11.96 -14.38 -27.76
C ASN A 311 12.40 -14.33 -26.30
N VAL A 312 11.85 -15.25 -25.50
CA VAL A 312 12.00 -15.28 -24.06
C VAL A 312 12.26 -16.68 -23.55
N GLU A 313 12.80 -16.74 -22.34
CA GLU A 313 13.08 -17.95 -21.59
C GLU A 313 12.54 -17.77 -20.18
N LEU A 314 11.86 -18.79 -19.65
CA LEU A 314 11.45 -18.81 -18.25
C LEU A 314 12.60 -19.35 -17.41
N VAL A 315 13.17 -18.51 -16.56
CA VAL A 315 14.32 -18.87 -15.70
C VAL A 315 13.97 -18.72 -14.23
N ARG A 316 14.68 -19.45 -13.36
CA ARG A 316 14.58 -19.21 -11.91
C ARG A 316 15.08 -17.81 -11.59
N ILE A 317 14.42 -17.10 -10.68
CA ILE A 317 14.82 -15.74 -10.28
C ILE A 317 16.23 -15.72 -9.70
N ARG A 318 16.66 -16.79 -9.01
CA ARG A 318 18.06 -16.95 -8.57
C ARG A 318 19.07 -16.89 -9.72
N ASP A 319 18.70 -17.44 -10.87
CA ASP A 319 19.57 -17.60 -12.03
C ASP A 319 19.34 -16.48 -13.08
N ALA A 320 18.48 -15.50 -12.76
CA ALA A 320 18.13 -14.37 -13.62
C ALA A 320 19.13 -13.20 -13.56
N GLU A 321 20.12 -13.23 -12.66
CA GLU A 321 21.08 -12.14 -12.50
C GLU A 321 21.76 -11.78 -13.83
N GLY A 322 21.77 -10.50 -14.18
CA GLY A 322 22.35 -10.01 -15.44
C GLY A 322 21.47 -10.22 -16.68
N ARG A 323 20.30 -10.87 -16.56
CA ARG A 323 19.36 -11.08 -17.66
C ARG A 323 18.33 -9.95 -17.73
N ILE A 324 17.86 -9.66 -18.94
CA ILE A 324 16.85 -8.61 -19.18
C ILE A 324 15.46 -9.16 -18.86
N ALA A 325 14.74 -8.52 -17.95
CA ALA A 325 13.37 -8.89 -17.63
C ALA A 325 12.44 -8.65 -18.83
N ALA A 326 11.64 -9.65 -19.17
CA ALA A 326 10.63 -9.56 -20.21
C ALA A 326 9.29 -9.02 -19.68
N GLU A 327 9.05 -9.22 -18.38
CA GLU A 327 7.84 -8.80 -17.68
C GLU A 327 8.19 -7.94 -16.47
N GLY A 328 7.21 -7.22 -15.97
CA GLY A 328 7.37 -6.40 -14.78
C GLY A 328 7.17 -7.22 -13.50
N ALA A 329 8.12 -7.19 -12.57
CA ALA A 329 8.05 -7.93 -11.31
C ALA A 329 7.44 -7.06 -10.20
N LEU A 330 6.29 -7.48 -9.66
CA LEU A 330 5.50 -6.71 -8.69
C LEU A 330 5.22 -7.57 -7.45
N PRO A 331 5.92 -7.34 -6.33
CA PRO A 331 5.66 -8.00 -5.06
C PRO A 331 4.75 -7.16 -4.16
N TYR A 332 3.98 -7.82 -3.28
CA TYR A 332 3.23 -7.18 -2.21
C TYR A 332 3.79 -7.56 -0.83
N PRO A 333 4.29 -6.60 -0.03
CA PRO A 333 4.55 -5.19 -0.35
C PRO A 333 5.72 -4.96 -1.34
N PRO A 334 5.87 -3.77 -1.94
CA PRO A 334 5.01 -2.57 -1.77
C PRO A 334 3.81 -2.47 -2.73
N GLY A 335 3.64 -3.42 -3.65
CA GLY A 335 2.56 -3.38 -4.64
C GLY A 335 2.84 -2.46 -5.83
N VAL A 336 4.12 -2.25 -6.16
CA VAL A 336 4.57 -1.53 -7.37
C VAL A 336 5.69 -2.32 -8.06
N LEU A 337 5.89 -2.06 -9.34
CA LEU A 337 6.96 -2.68 -10.12
C LEU A 337 8.32 -2.39 -9.47
N CYS A 338 9.06 -3.45 -9.17
CA CYS A 338 10.43 -3.40 -8.67
C CYS A 338 11.44 -3.69 -9.78
N VAL A 339 11.01 -4.38 -10.84
CA VAL A 339 11.69 -4.48 -12.13
C VAL A 339 10.66 -4.19 -13.21
N VAL A 340 11.01 -3.40 -14.20
CA VAL A 340 10.20 -3.05 -15.39
C VAL A 340 10.73 -3.83 -16.61
N PRO A 341 9.89 -4.24 -17.58
CA PRO A 341 10.37 -4.86 -18.81
C PRO A 341 11.50 -4.03 -19.46
N GLY A 342 12.59 -4.70 -19.83
CA GLY A 342 13.78 -4.06 -20.40
C GLY A 342 14.84 -3.64 -19.37
N GLU A 343 14.55 -3.77 -18.07
CA GLU A 343 15.55 -3.67 -17.00
C GLU A 343 16.27 -5.00 -16.75
N VAL A 344 17.48 -4.93 -16.18
CA VAL A 344 18.29 -6.11 -15.85
C VAL A 344 18.03 -6.58 -14.42
N TRP A 345 17.76 -7.87 -14.25
CA TRP A 345 17.64 -8.51 -12.93
C TRP A 345 18.97 -8.47 -12.16
N GLY A 346 18.89 -8.17 -10.87
CA GLY A 346 20.06 -8.11 -10.00
C GLY A 346 19.79 -7.42 -8.66
N GLY A 347 20.85 -7.26 -7.89
CA GLY A 347 20.90 -6.32 -6.77
C GLY A 347 19.83 -6.52 -5.69
N ALA A 348 19.29 -5.41 -5.18
CA ALA A 348 18.32 -5.41 -4.09
C ALA A 348 17.01 -6.11 -4.47
N VAL A 349 16.55 -5.94 -5.72
CA VAL A 349 15.27 -6.49 -6.16
C VAL A 349 15.33 -8.01 -6.22
N GLN A 350 16.34 -8.58 -6.87
CA GLN A 350 16.49 -10.03 -6.94
C GLN A 350 16.62 -10.66 -5.54
N ARG A 351 17.44 -10.07 -4.66
CA ARG A 351 17.57 -10.53 -3.26
C ARG A 351 16.25 -10.47 -2.50
N TYR A 352 15.43 -9.44 -2.73
CA TYR A 352 14.11 -9.32 -2.12
C TYR A 352 13.19 -10.46 -2.56
N PHE A 353 13.11 -10.74 -3.87
CA PHE A 353 12.30 -11.87 -4.37
C PHE A 353 12.79 -13.23 -3.83
N LEU A 354 14.10 -13.42 -3.67
CA LEU A 354 14.64 -14.64 -3.04
C LEU A 354 14.25 -14.76 -1.56
N ALA A 355 14.19 -13.65 -0.81
CA ALA A 355 13.66 -13.65 0.55
C ALA A 355 12.17 -14.04 0.59
N LEU A 356 11.37 -13.56 -0.38
CA LEU A 356 9.96 -13.93 -0.50
C LEU A 356 9.77 -15.41 -0.89
N GLU A 357 10.64 -15.96 -1.75
CA GLU A 357 10.66 -17.40 -2.08
C GLU A 357 10.84 -18.27 -0.83
N GLU A 358 11.76 -17.90 0.06
CA GLU A 358 11.98 -18.64 1.31
C GLU A 358 10.73 -18.61 2.20
N GLY A 359 10.11 -17.44 2.35
CA GLY A 359 8.87 -17.28 3.11
C GLY A 359 7.70 -18.11 2.57
N ILE A 360 7.59 -18.27 1.24
CA ILE A 360 6.56 -19.13 0.62
C ILE A 360 6.65 -20.58 1.08
N ASN A 361 7.87 -21.08 1.33
CA ASN A 361 8.10 -22.45 1.75
C ASN A 361 8.04 -22.62 3.26
N MET A 362 8.61 -21.68 4.03
CA MET A 362 8.68 -21.77 5.49
C MET A 362 7.34 -21.50 6.18
N LEU A 363 6.53 -20.58 5.63
CA LEU A 363 5.33 -20.03 6.27
C LEU A 363 4.07 -20.24 5.40
N PRO A 364 3.67 -21.50 5.14
CA PRO A 364 2.51 -21.78 4.30
C PRO A 364 1.24 -21.15 4.89
N GLY A 365 0.49 -20.43 4.05
CA GLY A 365 -0.69 -19.66 4.48
C GLY A 365 -0.46 -18.16 4.59
N PHE A 366 0.81 -17.72 4.62
CA PHE A 366 1.21 -16.31 4.69
C PHE A 366 2.01 -15.87 3.45
N SER A 367 1.91 -16.61 2.35
CA SER A 367 2.63 -16.29 1.11
C SER A 367 2.23 -14.90 0.60
N PRO A 368 3.19 -14.03 0.24
CA PRO A 368 2.89 -12.74 -0.35
C PRO A 368 2.27 -12.91 -1.74
N GLU A 369 1.48 -11.92 -2.15
CA GLU A 369 1.04 -11.85 -3.54
C GLU A 369 2.20 -11.38 -4.42
N LEU A 370 2.41 -12.07 -5.53
CA LEU A 370 3.46 -11.79 -6.50
C LEU A 370 2.85 -11.77 -7.91
N GLN A 371 3.20 -10.77 -8.71
CA GLN A 371 2.81 -10.67 -10.12
C GLN A 371 4.05 -10.50 -11.01
N GLY A 372 3.98 -11.04 -12.23
CA GLY A 372 5.12 -11.08 -13.17
C GLY A 372 6.25 -12.03 -12.79
N VAL A 373 6.04 -12.83 -11.72
CA VAL A 373 6.86 -13.99 -11.38
C VAL A 373 5.94 -15.17 -11.07
N TYR A 374 6.43 -16.38 -11.31
CA TYR A 374 5.65 -17.60 -11.30
C TYR A 374 6.20 -18.54 -10.23
N SER A 375 5.34 -18.96 -9.29
CA SER A 375 5.71 -19.95 -8.27
C SER A 375 5.48 -21.36 -8.82
N GLU A 376 6.56 -22.08 -9.12
CA GLU A 376 6.50 -23.48 -9.57
C GLU A 376 7.10 -24.41 -8.52
N LYS A 377 6.57 -25.64 -8.41
CA LYS A 377 7.19 -26.67 -7.58
C LYS A 377 8.25 -27.39 -8.38
N ASP A 378 9.45 -27.48 -7.83
CA ASP A 378 10.51 -28.29 -8.42
C ASP A 378 10.38 -29.78 -8.08
N ALA A 379 11.33 -30.58 -8.57
CA ALA A 379 11.33 -32.04 -8.40
C ALA A 379 11.37 -32.47 -6.92
N ASP A 380 11.92 -31.64 -6.04
CA ASP A 380 12.01 -31.89 -4.60
C ASP A 380 10.75 -31.39 -3.85
N GLY A 381 9.77 -30.83 -4.57
CA GLY A 381 8.52 -30.31 -4.03
C GLY A 381 8.64 -28.89 -3.45
N ILE A 382 9.79 -28.24 -3.60
CA ILE A 382 10.04 -26.88 -3.12
C ILE A 382 9.46 -25.89 -4.11
N LYS A 383 8.75 -24.87 -3.62
CA LYS A 383 8.25 -23.79 -4.47
C LYS A 383 9.40 -22.83 -4.79
N ARG A 384 9.61 -22.57 -6.07
CA ARG A 384 10.65 -21.67 -6.59
C ARG A 384 9.99 -20.60 -7.45
N LEU A 385 10.57 -19.41 -7.44
CA LEU A 385 10.13 -18.30 -8.26
C LEU A 385 10.85 -18.31 -9.60
N TYR A 386 10.07 -18.15 -10.67
CA TYR A 386 10.53 -18.04 -12.04
C TYR A 386 10.05 -16.73 -12.66
N GLY A 387 10.77 -16.21 -13.65
CA GLY A 387 10.38 -15.03 -14.41
C GLY A 387 10.86 -15.14 -15.85
N TYR A 388 10.10 -14.54 -16.78
CA TYR A 388 10.54 -14.48 -18.18
C TYR A 388 11.66 -13.45 -18.34
N VAL A 389 12.72 -13.89 -19.00
CA VAL A 389 13.83 -13.04 -19.43
C VAL A 389 13.97 -13.10 -20.94
N LEU A 390 14.55 -12.06 -21.54
CA LEU A 390 14.81 -12.05 -22.98
C LEU A 390 16.00 -12.96 -23.35
N ASN A 391 15.98 -13.49 -24.57
CA ASN A 391 17.03 -14.37 -25.12
C ASN A 391 18.25 -13.64 -25.71
N VAL A 392 18.31 -12.30 -25.56
CA VAL A 392 19.24 -11.39 -26.26
C VAL A 392 20.68 -11.48 -25.76
#